data_AF-A0A932NKN6-F1
#
_entry.id   AF-A0A932NKN6-F1
#
_cell.length_a   1.000
_cell.length_b   1.000
_cell.length_c   1.000
_cell.angle_alpha   90.00
_cell.angle_beta   90.00
_cell.angle_gamma   90.00
#
_symmetry.space_group_name_H-M   'P 1'
#
loop_
_entity.id
_entity.type
_entity.pdbx_description
1 polymer ?
#
loop_
_entity_poly.entity_id
_entity_poly.type
_entity_poly.pdbx_seq_one_letter_code
_entity_poly.pdbx_strand_id
1 'polypeptide(L)'
;MNKSELEEMKKYARYGEGVEFWKYHQRRIYSENTRFNHPLIATNDYEVLHEFRIFSTKENHLYFVLAIMGIEYTIGYGGSDIDSYLEWLYENNNQSVLDDPYEIKSSD
;
A
#
# COMPACT_ATOMS: atom_id res chain seq x y z
N MET A 1 -12.45 22.12 -12.99
CA MET A 1 -11.38 23.12 -13.15
C MET A 1 -10.17 22.44 -13.78
N ASN A 2 -9.81 22.79 -15.01
CA ASN A 2 -8.64 22.21 -15.67
C ASN A 2 -7.42 23.11 -15.38
N LYS A 3 -6.46 22.63 -14.58
CA LYS A 3 -5.21 23.33 -14.30
C LYS A 3 -4.13 22.79 -15.23
N SER A 4 -3.61 23.64 -16.11
CA SER A 4 -2.54 23.30 -17.07
C SER A 4 -1.26 22.80 -16.39
N GLU A 5 -0.99 23.29 -15.18
CA GLU A 5 0.15 22.90 -14.33
C GLU A 5 0.16 21.41 -13.97
N LEU A 6 -0.98 20.72 -14.07
CA LEU A 6 -1.11 19.30 -13.74
C LEU A 6 -1.07 18.40 -14.98
N GLU A 7 -0.94 18.96 -16.19
CA GLU A 7 -1.06 18.15 -17.41
C GLU A 7 0.07 17.13 -17.55
N GLU A 8 1.31 17.48 -17.22
CA GLU A 8 2.42 16.53 -17.22
C GLU A 8 2.18 15.41 -16.20
N MET A 9 1.77 15.75 -14.97
CA MET A 9 1.46 14.77 -13.94
C MET A 9 0.31 13.84 -14.35
N LYS A 10 -0.73 14.36 -15.03
CA LYS A 10 -1.84 13.56 -15.55
C LYS A 10 -1.40 12.63 -16.67
N LYS A 11 -0.58 13.12 -17.61
CA LYS A 11 -0.05 12.32 -18.72
C LYS A 11 0.82 11.19 -18.22
N TYR A 12 1.69 11.49 -17.26
CA TYR A 12 2.45 10.50 -16.52
C TYR A 12 1.53 9.47 -15.85
N ALA A 13 0.59 9.89 -14.99
CA ALA A 13 -0.25 8.97 -14.23
C ALA A 13 -1.25 8.16 -15.07
N ARG A 14 -1.71 8.70 -16.21
CA ARG A 14 -2.73 8.06 -17.06
C ARG A 14 -2.15 7.25 -18.22
N TYR A 15 -1.04 7.70 -18.78
CA TYR A 15 -0.47 7.13 -20.01
C TYR A 15 0.96 6.61 -19.83
N GLY A 16 1.58 6.81 -18.67
CA GLY A 16 2.98 6.44 -18.44
C GLY A 16 3.95 7.28 -19.26
N GLU A 17 3.55 8.46 -19.74
CA GLU A 17 4.40 9.30 -20.58
C GLU A 17 5.64 9.76 -19.79
N GLY A 18 6.84 9.51 -20.33
CA GLY A 18 8.11 9.88 -19.70
C GLY A 18 8.76 8.82 -18.80
N VAL A 19 8.15 7.64 -18.64
CA VAL A 19 8.74 6.49 -17.92
C VAL A 19 8.45 5.18 -18.65
N GLU A 20 9.44 4.28 -18.68
CA GLU A 20 9.25 2.94 -19.25
C GLU A 20 8.42 2.03 -18.33
N PHE A 21 8.54 2.22 -17.01
CA PHE A 21 7.84 1.44 -15.99
C PHE A 21 7.68 2.24 -14.70
N TRP A 22 6.50 2.19 -14.09
CA TRP A 22 6.28 2.78 -12.77
C TRP A 22 6.83 1.80 -11.73
N LYS A 23 7.91 2.17 -11.03
CA LYS A 23 8.44 1.28 -9.98
C LYS A 23 7.41 1.14 -8.88
N TYR A 24 7.27 -0.08 -8.40
CA TYR A 24 6.45 -0.43 -7.25
C TYR A 24 7.18 -1.49 -6.42
N HIS A 25 6.80 -1.62 -5.16
CA HIS A 25 7.21 -2.71 -4.30
C HIS A 25 6.09 -3.72 -4.17
N GLN A 26 6.41 -5.02 -4.16
CA GLN A 26 5.47 -6.11 -3.99
C GLN A 26 5.97 -7.09 -2.93
N ARG A 27 5.11 -7.49 -2.00
CA ARG A 27 5.43 -8.52 -1.01
C ARG A 27 4.20 -9.25 -0.48
N ARG A 28 4.39 -10.43 0.11
CA ARG A 28 3.34 -11.18 0.82
C ARG A 28 3.31 -10.73 2.29
N ILE A 29 2.14 -10.34 2.81
CA ILE A 29 1.94 -9.90 4.20
C ILE A 29 1.04 -10.84 5.02
N TYR A 30 0.27 -11.70 4.37
CA TYR A 30 -0.46 -12.83 4.96
C TYR A 30 -0.87 -13.82 3.87
N SER A 31 -1.33 -15.01 4.26
CA SER A 31 -1.79 -16.05 3.33
C SER A 31 -3.20 -15.74 2.80
N GLU A 32 -3.54 -16.27 1.63
CA GLU A 32 -4.91 -16.18 1.08
C GLU A 32 -5.97 -16.84 1.99
N ASN A 33 -5.55 -17.81 2.81
CA ASN A 33 -6.43 -18.49 3.77
C ASN A 33 -6.37 -17.87 5.18
N THR A 34 -5.61 -16.78 5.37
CA THR A 34 -5.54 -16.12 6.68
C THR A 34 -6.92 -15.64 7.10
N ARG A 35 -7.34 -16.04 8.30
CA ARG A 35 -8.54 -15.56 8.96
C ARG A 35 -8.17 -14.41 9.88
N PHE A 36 -9.06 -13.44 9.94
CA PHE A 36 -8.90 -12.23 10.74
C PHE A 36 -9.98 -12.18 11.80
N ASN A 37 -9.61 -11.75 12.99
CA ASN A 37 -10.54 -11.45 14.05
C ASN A 37 -10.22 -10.08 14.63
N HIS A 38 -11.24 -9.24 14.80
CA HIS A 38 -11.05 -7.93 15.40
C HIS A 38 -12.00 -7.79 16.61
N PRO A 39 -11.50 -7.94 17.85
CA PRO A 39 -12.32 -8.09 19.05
C PRO A 39 -13.20 -6.89 19.37
N LEU A 40 -12.90 -5.72 18.77
CA LEU A 40 -13.68 -4.50 18.96
C LEU A 40 -14.77 -4.25 17.90
N ILE A 41 -14.74 -4.91 16.74
CA ILE A 41 -15.63 -4.57 15.60
C ILE A 41 -16.28 -5.79 14.93
N ALA A 42 -15.77 -6.99 15.17
CA ALA A 42 -16.31 -8.23 14.63
C ALA A 42 -16.41 -9.30 15.72
N THR A 43 -17.54 -10.02 15.74
CA THR A 43 -17.76 -11.13 16.68
C THR A 43 -17.28 -12.48 16.16
N ASN A 44 -17.10 -12.60 14.84
CA ASN A 44 -16.67 -13.81 14.16
C ASN A 44 -15.45 -13.52 13.30
N ASP A 45 -14.73 -14.57 12.94
CA ASP A 45 -13.63 -14.51 12.00
C ASP A 45 -14.12 -14.09 10.61
N TYR A 46 -13.29 -13.36 9.88
CA TYR A 46 -13.54 -12.89 8.53
C TYR A 46 -12.31 -13.05 7.63
N GLU A 47 -12.52 -12.86 6.33
CA GLU A 47 -11.45 -12.77 5.33
C GLU A 47 -11.32 -11.32 4.86
N VAL A 48 -10.08 -10.91 4.60
CA VAL A 48 -9.79 -9.65 3.93
C VAL A 48 -9.49 -9.95 2.47
N LEU A 49 -10.45 -9.64 1.58
CA LEU A 49 -10.26 -9.78 0.14
C LEU A 49 -9.26 -8.75 -0.39
N HIS A 50 -9.41 -7.50 0.07
CA HIS A 50 -8.51 -6.40 -0.22
C HIS A 50 -8.59 -5.33 0.88
N GLU A 51 -7.54 -4.55 1.00
CA GLU A 51 -7.43 -3.41 1.90
C GLU A 51 -6.43 -2.41 1.34
N PHE A 52 -6.55 -1.14 1.71
CA PHE A 52 -5.64 -0.11 1.22
C PHE A 52 -5.45 1.02 2.23
N ARG A 53 -4.34 1.74 2.08
CA ARG A 53 -4.03 2.94 2.84
C ARG A 53 -3.25 3.93 1.97
N ILE A 54 -3.57 5.21 2.12
CA ILE A 54 -2.69 6.28 1.67
C ILE A 54 -1.73 6.57 2.82
N PHE A 55 -0.43 6.42 2.56
CA PHE A 55 0.62 6.53 3.55
C PHE A 55 1.56 7.68 3.19
N SER A 56 1.95 8.49 4.17
CA SER A 56 2.96 9.55 4.00
C SER A 56 4.14 9.25 4.90
N THR A 57 5.35 9.34 4.35
CA THR A 57 6.58 9.31 5.15
C THR A 57 6.76 10.65 5.89
N LYS A 58 7.74 10.70 6.81
CA LYS A 58 8.15 11.93 7.51
C LYS A 58 8.64 13.02 6.55
N GLU A 59 9.16 12.63 5.40
CA GLU A 59 9.67 13.51 4.34
C GLU A 59 8.56 13.98 3.39
N ASN A 60 7.29 13.68 3.69
CA ASN A 60 6.11 13.99 2.87
C ASN A 60 6.09 13.28 1.49
N HIS A 61 6.77 12.14 1.36
CA HIS A 61 6.56 11.26 0.22
C HIS A 61 5.26 10.48 0.42
N LEU A 62 4.37 10.56 -0.56
CA LEU A 62 3.04 9.98 -0.52
C LEU A 62 3.01 8.67 -1.31
N TYR A 63 2.47 7.62 -0.70
CA TYR A 63 2.37 6.28 -1.26
C TYR A 63 0.93 5.78 -1.21
N PHE A 64 0.54 5.05 -2.24
CA PHE A 64 -0.66 4.22 -2.23
C PHE A 64 -0.24 2.78 -1.97
N VAL A 65 -0.77 2.20 -0.90
CA VAL A 65 -0.53 0.81 -0.50
C VAL A 65 -1.84 0.04 -0.60
N LEU A 66 -1.83 -1.06 -1.35
CA LEU A 66 -2.97 -1.92 -1.63
C LEU A 66 -2.57 -3.37 -1.38
N ALA A 67 -3.33 -4.09 -0.56
CA ALA A 67 -3.23 -5.54 -0.51
C ALA A 67 -4.44 -6.18 -1.18
N ILE A 68 -4.19 -7.22 -1.99
CA ILE A 68 -5.21 -8.10 -2.55
C ILE A 68 -4.81 -9.52 -2.18
N MET A 69 -5.67 -10.23 -1.44
CA MET A 69 -5.41 -11.61 -0.98
C MET A 69 -4.00 -11.78 -0.35
N GLY A 70 -3.60 -10.80 0.46
CA GLY A 70 -2.32 -10.82 1.18
C GLY A 70 -1.08 -10.52 0.37
N ILE A 71 -1.19 -10.18 -0.93
CA ILE A 71 -0.11 -9.51 -1.65
C ILE A 71 -0.29 -8.01 -1.53
N GLU A 72 0.67 -7.36 -0.87
CA GLU A 72 0.80 -5.92 -0.79
C GLU A 72 1.57 -5.38 -2.00
N TYR A 73 1.01 -4.33 -2.62
CA TYR A 73 1.59 -3.52 -3.67
C TYR A 73 1.70 -2.08 -3.15
N THR A 74 2.88 -1.48 -3.31
CA THR A 74 3.11 -0.08 -2.93
C THR A 74 3.67 0.71 -4.10
N ILE A 75 3.05 1.85 -4.39
CA ILE A 75 3.44 2.74 -5.47
C ILE A 75 3.52 4.19 -4.98
N GLY A 76 4.51 4.94 -5.45
CA GLY A 76 4.63 6.38 -5.18
C GLY A 76 3.51 7.17 -5.87
N TYR A 77 2.81 8.03 -5.12
CA TYR A 77 1.70 8.84 -5.63
C TYR A 77 2.19 10.11 -6.35
N GLY A 78 3.34 10.65 -5.92
CA GLY A 78 3.95 11.87 -6.46
C GLY A 78 5.12 11.65 -7.43
N GLY A 79 5.52 10.39 -7.67
CA GLY A 79 6.67 10.06 -8.50
C GLY A 79 6.86 8.55 -8.66
N SER A 80 7.84 8.15 -9.46
CA SER A 80 8.17 6.74 -9.72
C SER A 80 9.12 6.11 -8.69
N ASP A 81 9.53 6.84 -7.67
CA ASP A 81 10.50 6.35 -6.70
C ASP A 81 9.84 5.57 -5.55
N ILE A 82 10.52 4.52 -5.10
CA ILE A 82 10.09 3.61 -4.03
C ILE A 82 11.09 3.57 -2.87
N ASP A 83 12.26 4.16 -3.03
CA ASP A 83 13.39 3.99 -2.11
C ASP A 83 13.05 4.45 -0.68
N SER A 84 12.41 5.61 -0.50
CA SER A 84 12.00 6.06 0.84
C SER A 84 10.95 5.16 1.51
N TYR A 85 10.11 4.46 0.73
CA TYR A 85 9.18 3.48 1.30
C TYR A 85 9.94 2.22 1.76
N LEU A 86 10.94 1.77 0.99
CA LEU A 86 11.78 0.63 1.39
C LEU A 86 12.58 0.92 2.65
N GLU A 87 13.12 2.14 2.78
CA GLU A 87 13.79 2.59 3.99
C GLU A 87 12.84 2.61 5.18
N TRP A 88 11.66 3.22 5.04
CA TRP A 88 10.64 3.20 6.09
C TRP A 88 10.28 1.77 6.50
N LEU A 89 10.10 0.88 5.52
CA LEU A 89 9.73 -0.51 5.78
C LEU A 89 10.82 -1.25 6.59
N TYR A 90 12.10 -1.00 6.27
CA TYR A 90 13.23 -1.53 7.02
C TYR A 90 13.25 -1.00 8.47
N GLU A 91 13.10 0.31 8.65
CA GLU A 91 13.05 0.94 9.98
C GLU A 91 11.87 0.44 10.83
N ASN A 92 10.76 0.06 10.19
CA ASN A 92 9.55 -0.45 10.81
C ASN A 92 9.50 -1.99 10.89
N ASN A 93 10.64 -2.68 10.91
CA ASN A 93 10.75 -4.14 11.05
C ASN A 93 9.96 -4.92 9.99
N ASN A 94 9.84 -4.38 8.78
CA ASN A 94 9.02 -4.94 7.70
C ASN A 94 7.53 -5.08 8.06
N GLN A 95 7.02 -4.32 9.02
CA GLN A 95 5.58 -4.30 9.32
C GLN A 95 4.82 -3.57 8.21
N SER A 96 3.65 -4.09 7.82
CA SER A 96 2.84 -3.45 6.78
C SER A 96 2.22 -2.17 7.34
N VAL A 97 2.09 -1.13 6.49
CA VAL A 97 1.26 0.03 6.84
C VAL A 97 -0.21 -0.32 6.96
N LEU A 98 -0.65 -1.46 6.44
CA LEU A 98 -2.04 -1.92 6.49
C LEU A 98 -2.36 -2.61 7.81
N ASP A 99 -1.34 -3.06 8.56
CA ASP A 99 -1.54 -3.77 9.82
C ASP A 99 -2.36 -2.93 10.82
N ASP A 100 -3.41 -3.56 11.35
CA ASP A 100 -4.19 -3.06 12.48
C ASP A 100 -3.69 -3.72 13.78
N PRO A 101 -3.26 -2.95 14.79
CA PRO A 101 -2.73 -3.51 16.03
C PRO A 101 -3.75 -4.31 16.85
N TYR A 102 -5.05 -4.16 16.59
CA TYR A 102 -6.11 -4.91 17.27
C TYR A 102 -6.58 -6.12 16.46
N GLU A 103 -6.17 -6.25 15.20
CA GLU A 103 -6.54 -7.38 14.36
C GLU A 103 -5.63 -8.58 14.62
N ILE A 104 -6.24 -9.72 14.89
CA ILE A 104 -5.56 -10.98 15.13
C ILE A 104 -5.62 -11.79 13.85
N LYS A 105 -4.44 -12.20 13.36
CA LYS A 105 -4.28 -13.04 12.18
C LYS A 105 -4.10 -14.50 12.60
N SER A 106 -5.03 -15.36 12.24
CA SER A 106 -4.88 -16.81 12.34
C SER A 106 -4.57 -17.39 10.97
N SER A 107 -3.48 -18.15 10.89
CA SER A 107 -3.19 -18.99 9.73
C SER A 107 -3.68 -20.39 10.06
N ASP A 108 -4.28 -21.07 9.08
CA ASP A 108 -4.59 -22.51 9.18
C ASP A 108 -3.31 -23.34 9.38
#